data_AF-A0A7S3V3K2-F1
#
_entry.id   AF-A0A7S3V3K2-F1
#
_cell.length_a   1.000
_cell.length_b   1.000
_cell.length_c   1.000
_cell.angle_alpha   90.00
_cell.angle_beta   90.00
_cell.angle_gamma   90.00
#
_symmetry.space_group_name_H-M   'P 1'
#
loop_
_entity.id
_entity.type
_entity.pdbx_description
1 polymer ?
#
loop_
_entity_poly.entity_id
_entity_poly.type
_entity_poly.pdbx_seq_one_letter_code
_entity_poly.pdbx_strand_id
1 'polypeptide(L)'
;LSTVLKKYKTIPESILAAIVFQSLWGLAYLRHEKRVHRDIKPQNILCDSKGNVKLTDFGISRALEDSMNMCMTVCGTFKYMSPERLNSEPYSYPSDIWSLGLVIFECATGEYPYPES
;
A
#
# COMPACT_ATOMS: atom_id res chain seq x y z
N LEU A 1 3.25 2.23 9.71
CA LEU A 1 4.40 3.06 9.26
C LEU A 1 4.14 4.56 9.39
N SER A 2 2.90 5.05 9.22
CA SER A 2 2.58 6.49 9.33
C SER A 2 3.10 7.17 10.60
N THR A 3 2.97 6.53 11.77
CA THR A 3 3.52 7.05 13.05
C THR A 3 5.04 7.12 13.06
N VAL A 4 5.72 6.18 12.40
CA VAL A 4 7.19 6.18 12.26
C VAL A 4 7.63 7.38 11.42
N LEU A 5 6.99 7.60 10.27
CA LEU A 5 7.30 8.74 9.41
C LEU A 5 7.06 10.09 10.09
N LYS A 6 5.97 10.21 10.85
CA LYS A 6 5.70 11.43 11.63
C LYS A 6 6.78 11.72 12.69
N LYS A 7 7.40 10.68 13.26
CA LYS A 7 8.39 10.82 14.34
C LYS A 7 9.83 10.94 13.84
N TYR A 8 10.21 10.17 12.83
CA TYR A 8 11.60 10.01 12.39
C TYR A 8 11.87 10.55 10.97
N LYS A 9 10.83 11.01 10.26
CA LYS A 9 10.82 11.45 8.85
C LYS A 9 11.19 10.37 7.84
N THR A 10 12.29 9.65 8.03
CA THR A 10 12.76 8.58 7.14
C THR A 10 12.95 7.27 7.89
N ILE A 11 13.05 6.17 7.14
CA ILE A 11 13.36 4.84 7.65
C ILE A 11 14.70 4.38 7.03
N PRO A 12 15.68 3.95 7.83
CA PRO A 12 16.93 3.41 7.32
C PRO A 12 16.71 2.25 6.33
N GLU A 13 17.50 2.22 5.26
CA GLU A 13 17.35 1.27 4.15
C GLU A 13 17.28 -0.20 4.62
N SER A 14 18.13 -0.59 5.57
CA SER A 14 18.14 -1.97 6.10
C SER A 14 16.83 -2.35 6.79
N ILE A 15 16.21 -1.43 7.52
CA ILE A 15 14.92 -1.63 8.17
C ILE A 15 13.80 -1.62 7.13
N LEU A 16 13.86 -0.68 6.19
CA LEU A 16 12.88 -0.57 5.11
C LEU A 16 12.88 -1.84 4.24
N ALA A 17 14.05 -2.39 3.90
CA ALA A 17 14.18 -3.64 3.16
C ALA A 17 13.48 -4.81 3.87
N ALA A 18 13.63 -4.94 5.19
CA ALA A 18 12.94 -5.97 5.97
C ALA A 18 11.41 -5.78 5.98
N ILE A 19 10.94 -4.53 6.05
CA ILE A 19 9.52 -4.20 5.98
C ILE A 19 8.95 -4.54 4.59
N VAL A 20 9.67 -4.18 3.53
CA VAL A 20 9.28 -4.42 2.14
C VAL A 20 9.21 -5.90 1.86
N PHE A 21 10.21 -6.67 2.30
CA PHE A 21 10.23 -8.12 2.13
C PHE A 21 8.97 -8.78 2.72
N GLN A 22 8.63 -8.47 3.97
CA GLN A 22 7.44 -9.03 4.62
C GLN A 22 6.13 -8.54 3.99
N SER A 23 6.07 -7.27 3.56
CA SER A 23 4.91 -6.71 2.86
C SER A 23 4.68 -7.41 1.52
N LEU A 24 5.73 -7.63 0.73
CA LEU A 24 5.67 -8.38 -0.53
C LEU A 24 5.24 -9.83 -0.31
N TRP A 25 5.66 -10.45 0.79
CA TRP A 25 5.23 -11.80 1.12
C TRP A 25 3.73 -11.86 1.41
N GLY A 26 3.19 -10.89 2.15
CA GLY A 26 1.75 -10.72 2.35
C GLY A 26 0.98 -10.47 1.05
N LEU A 27 1.48 -9.62 0.16
CA LEU A 27 0.87 -9.37 -1.16
C LEU A 27 0.93 -10.61 -2.07
N ALA A 28 2.01 -11.37 -2.04
CA ALA A 28 2.15 -12.62 -2.78
C ALA A 28 1.12 -13.66 -2.31
N TYR A 29 0.87 -13.74 -1.00
CA TYR A 29 -0.21 -14.57 -0.46
C TYR A 29 -1.58 -14.12 -0.97
N LEU A 30 -1.90 -12.82 -0.96
CA LEU A 30 -3.17 -12.34 -1.50
C LEU A 30 -3.34 -12.67 -2.99
N ARG A 31 -2.28 -12.54 -3.78
CA ARG A 31 -2.27 -12.92 -5.19
C ARG A 31 -2.62 -14.40 -5.37
N HIS A 32 -2.03 -15.27 -4.55
CA HIS A 32 -2.34 -16.70 -4.56
C HIS A 32 -3.83 -16.95 -4.26
N GLU A 33 -4.38 -16.24 -3.29
CA GLU A 33 -5.80 -16.28 -2.92
C GLU A 33 -6.73 -15.54 -3.90
N LYS A 34 -6.22 -15.06 -5.04
CA LYS A 34 -6.95 -14.26 -6.05
C LYS A 34 -7.63 -13.02 -5.46
N ARG A 35 -6.98 -12.37 -4.49
CA ARG A 35 -7.43 -11.13 -3.83
C ARG A 35 -6.46 -9.99 -4.09
N VAL A 36 -7.00 -8.77 -4.08
CA VAL A 36 -6.23 -7.52 -4.18
C VAL A 36 -6.49 -6.71 -2.91
N HIS A 37 -5.45 -6.16 -2.30
CA HIS A 37 -5.53 -5.39 -1.05
C HIS A 37 -6.26 -4.06 -1.25
N ARG A 38 -5.85 -3.29 -2.28
CA ARG A 38 -6.44 -2.02 -2.74
C ARG A 38 -6.28 -0.82 -1.81
N ASP A 39 -5.88 -1.00 -0.56
CA ASP A 39 -5.61 0.12 0.38
C ASP A 39 -4.18 0.10 0.93
N ILE A 40 -3.18 -0.14 0.08
CA ILE A 40 -1.79 -0.08 0.54
C ILE A 40 -1.38 1.37 0.76
N LYS A 41 -1.07 1.71 2.01
CA LYS A 41 -0.63 3.03 2.49
C LYS A 41 0.12 2.88 3.82
N PRO A 42 0.90 3.88 4.27
CA PRO A 42 1.72 3.75 5.48
C PRO A 42 0.91 3.45 6.75
N GLN A 43 -0.38 3.81 6.81
CA GLN A 43 -1.28 3.52 7.92
C GLN A 43 -1.60 2.01 8.03
N ASN A 44 -1.64 1.31 6.90
CA ASN A 44 -2.09 -0.09 6.80
C ASN A 44 -0.93 -1.09 6.78
N ILE A 45 0.31 -0.60 6.93
CA ILE A 45 1.50 -1.43 7.13
C ILE A 45 1.94 -1.25 8.58
N LEU A 46 1.61 -2.21 9.43
CA LEU A 46 1.93 -2.19 10.85
C LEU A 46 3.21 -2.97 11.12
N CYS A 47 3.98 -2.54 12.13
CA CYS A 47 5.14 -3.25 12.63
C CYS A 47 4.98 -3.42 14.14
N ASP A 48 5.18 -4.64 14.65
CA ASP A 48 5.14 -4.90 16.08
C ASP A 48 6.52 -4.73 16.74
N SER A 49 6.58 -4.85 18.07
CA SER A 49 7.83 -4.70 18.83
C SER A 49 8.86 -5.81 18.57
N LYS A 50 8.49 -6.88 17.87
CA LYS A 50 9.37 -7.99 17.48
C LYS A 50 9.88 -7.85 16.05
N GLY A 51 9.49 -6.78 15.33
CA GLY A 51 9.88 -6.54 13.94
C GLY A 51 9.02 -7.30 12.92
N ASN A 52 7.88 -7.87 13.32
CA ASN A 52 6.95 -8.49 12.37
C ASN A 52 6.11 -7.40 11.68
N VAL A 53 5.98 -7.51 10.37
CA VAL A 53 5.16 -6.61 9.56
C VAL A 53 3.83 -7.26 9.22
N LYS A 54 2.74 -6.50 9.35
CA LYS A 54 1.39 -6.93 9.02
C LYS A 54 0.69 -5.92 8.12
N LEU A 55 0.08 -6.42 7.04
CA LEU A 55 -0.88 -5.66 6.25
C LEU A 55 -2.24 -5.71 6.94
N THR A 56 -2.95 -4.58 7.00
CA THR A 56 -4.25 -4.44 7.66
C THR A 56 -5.28 -3.75 6.76
N ASP A 57 -6.54 -3.72 7.20
CA ASP A 57 -7.64 -3.06 6.49
C ASP A 57 -7.93 -3.66 5.10
N PHE A 58 -8.16 -4.98 5.10
CA PHE A 58 -8.69 -5.73 3.97
C PHE A 58 -10.16 -5.40 3.64
N GLY A 59 -10.75 -4.37 4.26
CA GLY A 59 -12.17 -4.02 4.17
C GLY A 59 -12.64 -3.61 2.75
N ILE A 60 -11.70 -3.33 1.85
CA ILE A 60 -11.97 -3.11 0.42
C ILE A 60 -11.43 -4.22 -0.49
N SER A 61 -10.79 -5.24 0.07
CA SER A 61 -10.29 -6.39 -0.69
C SER A 61 -11.46 -7.18 -1.28
N ARG A 62 -11.43 -7.46 -2.58
CA ARG A 62 -12.40 -8.33 -3.24
C ARG A 62 -11.68 -9.42 -4.00
N ALA A 63 -12.37 -10.54 -4.20
CA ALA A 63 -11.98 -11.55 -5.17
C ALA A 63 -11.91 -10.90 -6.56
N LEU A 64 -10.94 -11.33 -7.37
CA LEU A 64 -10.78 -10.87 -8.76
C LEU A 64 -11.99 -11.18 -9.66
N GLU A 65 -12.91 -12.03 -9.21
CA GLU A 65 -14.11 -12.46 -9.95
C GLU A 65 -15.24 -11.41 -9.96
N ASP A 66 -15.21 -10.39 -9.10
CA ASP A 66 -16.22 -9.31 -9.03
C ASP A 66 -15.74 -8.01 -9.71
N SER A 67 -15.44 -8.07 -11.00
CA SER A 67 -14.77 -7.00 -11.77
C SER A 67 -15.66 -5.81 -12.17
N MET A 68 -16.82 -5.57 -11.54
CA MET A 68 -17.80 -4.62 -12.11
C MET A 68 -18.64 -3.81 -11.11
N ASN A 69 -18.11 -3.44 -9.94
CA ASN A 69 -18.81 -2.46 -9.08
C ASN A 69 -17.87 -1.42 -8.46
N MET A 70 -17.78 -0.29 -9.15
CA MET A 70 -17.24 0.98 -8.68
C MET A 70 -18.24 1.65 -7.74
N CYS A 71 -17.78 2.12 -6.59
CA CYS A 71 -18.43 3.26 -5.94
C CYS A 71 -17.41 4.04 -5.11
N MET A 72 -17.01 5.18 -5.69
CA MET A 72 -16.84 6.49 -5.06
C MET A 72 -16.87 6.47 -3.52
N THR A 73 -15.72 6.64 -2.87
CA THR A 73 -15.68 7.10 -1.48
C THR A 73 -14.48 8.02 -1.25
N VAL A 74 -14.76 9.32 -1.40
CA VAL A 74 -14.22 10.50 -0.71
C VAL A 74 -12.70 10.73 -0.74
N CYS A 75 -12.32 11.80 -1.45
CA CYS A 75 -11.10 12.62 -1.59
C CYS A 75 -9.83 12.44 -0.73
N GLY A 76 -9.76 11.56 0.28
CA GLY A 76 -8.58 11.41 1.16
C GLY A 76 -7.60 10.29 0.77
N THR A 77 -8.00 9.32 -0.07
CA THR A 77 -7.24 8.05 -0.22
C THR A 77 -6.57 7.89 -1.60
N PHE A 78 -6.65 8.88 -2.48
CA PHE A 78 -6.03 8.81 -3.82
C PHE A 78 -4.50 8.85 -3.79
N LYS A 79 -3.90 9.32 -2.69
CA LYS A 79 -2.45 9.55 -2.59
C LYS A 79 -1.66 8.33 -3.05
N TYR A 80 -1.99 7.11 -2.65
CA TYR A 80 -1.22 5.91 -3.03
C TYR A 80 -1.85 5.13 -4.18
N MET A 81 -2.91 5.65 -4.81
CA MET A 81 -3.66 4.93 -5.83
C MET A 81 -2.88 4.84 -7.14
N SER A 82 -3.00 3.71 -7.83
CA SER A 82 -2.37 3.51 -9.13
C SER A 82 -3.10 4.27 -10.25
N PRO A 83 -2.43 4.64 -11.35
CA PRO A 83 -3.04 5.42 -12.44
C PRO A 83 -4.29 4.76 -13.02
N GLU A 84 -4.27 3.45 -13.23
CA GLU A 84 -5.43 2.70 -13.74
C GLU A 84 -6.62 2.79 -12.79
N ARG A 85 -6.38 2.82 -11.47
CA ARG A 85 -7.46 3.00 -10.49
C ARG A 85 -8.00 4.42 -10.46
N LEU A 86 -7.15 5.43 -10.68
CA LEU A 86 -7.58 6.83 -10.82
C LEU A 86 -8.43 7.02 -12.09
N ASN A 87 -8.06 6.35 -13.17
CA ASN A 87 -8.79 6.36 -14.44
C ASN A 87 -10.02 5.44 -14.45
N SER A 88 -10.35 4.78 -13.34
CA SER A 88 -11.45 3.80 -13.26
C SER A 88 -11.30 2.63 -14.25
N GLU A 89 -10.07 2.32 -14.64
CA GLU A 89 -9.72 1.19 -15.48
C GLU A 89 -9.67 -0.12 -14.67
N PRO A 90 -9.73 -1.29 -15.33
CA PRO A 90 -9.52 -2.58 -14.68
C PRO A 90 -8.17 -2.60 -13.95
N TYR A 91 -8.22 -2.90 -12.66
CA TYR A 91 -7.06 -2.94 -11.78
C TYR A 91 -6.90 -4.34 -11.19
N SER A 92 -5.67 -4.69 -10.80
CA SER A 92 -5.34 -6.04 -10.35
C SER A 92 -4.15 -5.99 -9.38
N TYR A 93 -3.48 -7.12 -9.14
CA TYR A 93 -2.29 -7.22 -8.32
C TYR A 93 -1.22 -6.14 -8.58
N PRO A 94 -0.91 -5.71 -9.82
CA PRO A 94 0.07 -4.66 -10.06
C PRO A 94 -0.26 -3.32 -9.38
N SER A 95 -1.54 -3.05 -9.13
CA SER A 95 -1.99 -1.83 -8.47
C SER A 95 -1.53 -1.75 -7.01
N ASP A 96 -1.50 -2.89 -6.30
CA ASP A 96 -0.95 -2.94 -4.93
C ASP A 96 0.57 -2.74 -4.91
N ILE A 97 1.26 -3.22 -5.96
CA ILE A 97 2.71 -3.04 -6.11
C ILE A 97 3.06 -1.58 -6.39
N TRP A 98 2.27 -0.90 -7.22
CA TRP A 98 2.39 0.55 -7.40
C TRP A 98 2.26 1.30 -6.07
N SER A 99 1.17 1.03 -5.33
CA SER A 99 0.93 1.66 -4.03
C SER A 99 2.07 1.39 -3.05
N LEU A 100 2.59 0.16 -2.99
CA LEU A 100 3.74 -0.18 -2.15
C LEU A 100 4.99 0.59 -2.59
N GLY A 101 5.24 0.75 -3.88
CA GLY A 101 6.36 1.54 -4.41
C GLY A 101 6.34 2.98 -3.91
N LEU A 102 5.16 3.60 -3.89
CA LEU A 102 4.97 4.96 -3.35
C LEU A 102 5.23 5.02 -1.84
N VAL A 103 4.80 4.00 -1.09
CA VAL A 103 5.09 3.90 0.35
C VAL A 103 6.59 3.76 0.60
N ILE A 104 7.29 2.93 -0.18
CA ILE A 104 8.74 2.74 -0.09
C ILE A 104 9.47 4.05 -0.33
N PHE A 105 9.09 4.76 -1.40
CA PHE A 105 9.69 6.05 -1.73
C PHE A 105 9.53 7.04 -0.57
N GLU A 106 8.30 7.24 -0.09
CA GLU A 106 8.03 8.15 1.02
C GLU A 106 8.74 7.73 2.30
N CYS A 107 8.90 6.43 2.56
CA CYS A 107 9.65 5.96 3.72
C CYS A 107 11.16 6.19 3.60
N ALA A 108 11.72 6.10 2.39
CA ALA A 108 13.14 6.29 2.15
C ALA A 108 13.54 7.76 2.17
N THR A 109 12.72 8.63 1.56
CA THR A 109 13.03 10.06 1.37
C THR A 109 12.39 10.96 2.42
N GLY A 110 11.33 10.49 3.08
CA GLY A 110 10.48 11.32 3.95
C GLY A 110 9.55 12.26 3.18
N GLU A 111 9.53 12.17 1.85
CA GLU A 111 8.76 13.02 0.96
C GLU A 111 7.94 12.16 -0.01
N TYR A 112 6.72 12.60 -0.29
CA TYR A 112 5.90 11.95 -1.31
C TYR A 112 6.39 12.34 -2.71
N PRO A 113 6.53 11.40 -3.68
CA PRO A 113 7.19 11.68 -4.96
C PRO A 113 6.43 12.63 -5.88
N TYR A 114 5.13 12.85 -5.65
CA TYR A 114 4.35 13.81 -6.42
C TYR A 114 4.05 15.04 -5.57
N PRO A 115 4.18 16.26 -6.11
CA PRO A 115 3.84 17.48 -5.41
C PRO A 115 2.34 17.50 -5.06
N GLU A 116 1.98 18.12 -3.93
CA GLU A 116 0.59 18.49 -3.65
C GLU A 116 0.18 19.56 -4.68
N SER A 117 -0.83 19.26 -5.50
CA SER A 117 -1.41 20.16 -6.49
C SER A 117 -2.27 21.24 -5.86
#